data_AF-A0A4R3KRN4-F1
#
_entry.id   AF-A0A4R3KRN4-F1
#
_cell.length_a   1.000
_cell.length_b   1.000
_cell.length_c   1.000
_cell.angle_alpha   90.00
_cell.angle_beta   90.00
_cell.angle_gamma   90.00
#
_symmetry.space_group_name_H-M   'P 1'
#
loop_
_entity.id
_entity.type
_entity.pdbx_description
1 polymer ?
#
loop_
_entity_poly.entity_id
_entity_poly.type
_entity_poly.pdbx_seq_one_letter_code
_entity_poly.pdbx_strand_id
1 'polypeptide(L)' 'MYKQGDILLIPIPFTDLTSTKKRPVLVLSNDNYNYKTDDIIAD' A
#
# COMPACT_ATOMS: atom_id res chain seq x y z
N MET A 1 8.80 -8.49 3.51
CA MET A 1 7.40 -8.37 3.04
C MET A 1 6.55 -7.83 4.17
N TYR A 2 5.57 -7.01 3.82
CA TYR A 2 4.68 -6.35 4.77
C TYR A 2 3.61 -7.31 5.26
N LYS A 3 3.15 -7.11 6.49
CA LYS A 3 2.18 -7.97 7.15
C LYS A 3 0.80 -7.34 7.16
N GLN A 4 -0.22 -8.18 7.28
CA GLN A 4 -1.57 -7.70 7.47
C GLN A 4 -1.65 -6.81 8.72
N GLY A 5 -2.24 -5.63 8.56
CA GLY A 5 -2.34 -4.64 9.64
C GLY A 5 -1.18 -3.64 9.72
N ASP A 6 -0.11 -3.80 8.93
CA ASP A 6 0.92 -2.77 8.81
C ASP A 6 0.34 -1.49 8.19
N ILE A 7 0.83 -0.33 8.64
CA ILE A 7 0.50 0.97 8.04
C ILE A 7 1.68 1.42 7.17
N LEU A 8 1.44 1.65 5.88
CA LEU A 8 2.44 2.09 4.91
C LEU A 8 2.17 3.53 4.49
N LEU A 9 3.22 4.31 4.29
CA LEU A 9 3.12 5.67 3.78
C LEU A 9 3.53 5.70 2.31
N ILE A 10 2.55 5.82 1.40
CA ILE A 10 2.79 5.77 -0.04
C ILE A 10 2.45 7.09 -0.73
N PRO A 11 3.15 7.47 -1.82
CA PRO A 11 2.77 8.61 -2.64
C PRO A 11 1.56 8.25 -3.50
N ILE A 12 0.46 9.00 -3.36
CA ILE A 12 -0.72 8.88 -4.22
C ILE A 12 -0.79 10.12 -5.10
N PRO A 13 -0.85 9.97 -6.44
CA PRO A 13 -0.95 11.10 -7.35
C PRO A 13 -2.29 11.83 -7.18
N PHE A 14 -2.28 13.13 -7.41
CA PHE A 14 -3.53 13.87 -7.64
C PHE A 14 -4.17 13.43 -8.96
N THR A 15 -5.47 13.66 -9.11
CA THR A 15 -6.23 13.28 -10.32
C THR A 15 -5.65 13.88 -11.61
N ASP A 16 -5.02 15.04 -11.52
CA ASP A 16 -4.37 15.74 -12.64
C ASP A 16 -2.91 15.31 -12.87
N LEU A 17 -2.39 14.36 -12.08
CA LEU A 17 -1.03 13.82 -12.13
C LEU A 17 0.10 14.86 -11.98
N THR A 18 -0.21 16.08 -11.51
CA THR A 18 0.78 17.18 -11.42
C THR A 18 1.70 17.04 -10.20
N SER A 19 1.25 16.34 -9.17
CA SER A 19 1.98 16.13 -7.92
C SER A 19 1.46 14.90 -7.18
N THR A 20 2.15 14.51 -6.11
CA THR A 20 1.79 13.39 -5.24
C THR A 20 1.62 13.86 -3.80
N LYS A 21 0.65 13.30 -3.08
CA LYS A 21 0.50 13.47 -1.63
C LYS A 21 0.82 12.14 -0.95
N LYS A 22 1.62 12.16 0.11
CA LYS A 22 1.83 10.98 0.96
C LYS A 22 0.56 10.69 1.74
N ARG A 23 0.05 9.46 1.65
CA ARG A 23 -1.14 9.01 2.38
C ARG A 23 -0.81 7.70 3.11
N PRO A 24 -1.16 7.58 4.41
CA PRO A 24 -1.09 6.30 5.08
C PRO A 24 -2.17 5.37 4.52
N VAL A 25 -1.81 4.10 4.31
CA VAL A 25 -2.71 3.02 3.90
C VAL A 25 -2.48 1.82 4.83
N LEU A 26 -3.52 1.02 5.06
CA LEU A 26 -3.49 -0.20 5.86
C LEU A 26 -3.33 -1.41 4.96
N VAL A 27 -2.38 -2.30 5.26
CA VAL A 27 -2.24 -3.56 4.53
C VAL A 27 -3.38 -4.50 4.89
N LEU A 28 -4.20 -4.84 3.89
CA LEU A 28 -5.38 -5.69 4.04
C LEU A 28 -5.11 -7.15 3.66
N SER A 29 -4.20 -7.40 2.72
CA SER A 29 -3.83 -8.76 2.31
C SER A 29 -3.06 -9.51 3.40
N ASN A 30 -3.28 -10.83 3.48
CA ASN A 30 -2.65 -11.68 4.49
C ASN A 30 -1.16 -11.94 4.22
N ASP A 31 -0.44 -12.32 5.26
CA ASP A 31 1.01 -12.55 5.22
C ASP A 31 1.43 -13.60 4.18
N ASN A 32 0.63 -14.64 3.95
CA ASN A 32 0.96 -15.69 2.99
C ASN A 32 0.82 -15.21 1.53
N TYR A 33 -0.16 -14.35 1.24
CA TYR A 33 -0.26 -13.67 -0.05
C TYR A 33 0.91 -12.71 -0.22
N ASN A 34 1.11 -11.82 0.75
CA ASN A 34 2.19 -10.83 0.76
C ASN A 34 3.57 -11.46 0.71
N TYR A 35 3.72 -12.74 1.07
CA TYR A 35 4.98 -13.48 0.98
C TYR A 35 5.23 -14.13 -0.40
N LYS A 36 4.17 -14.49 -1.11
CA LYS A 36 4.24 -15.22 -2.38
C LYS A 36 4.21 -14.33 -3.61
N THR A 37 3.73 -13.10 -3.46
CA THR A 37 3.56 -12.13 -4.55
C THR A 37 4.34 -10.87 -4.25
N ASP A 38 4.74 -10.16 -5.30
CA ASP A 38 5.31 -8.80 -5.17
C ASP A 38 4.21 -7.74 -4.97
N ASP A 39 2.94 -8.10 -5.22
CA ASP A 39 1.77 -7.25 -5.05
C ASP A 39 1.24 -7.26 -3.61
N ILE A 40 0.62 -6.14 -3.20
CA ILE A 40 0.00 -5.94 -1.89
C ILE A 40 -1.35 -5.25 -2.06
N ILE A 41 -2.36 -5.70 -1.31
CA ILE A 41 -3.67 -5.07 -1.26
C ILE A 41 -3.73 -4.20 -0.01
N ALA A 42 -3.93 -2.89 -0.19
CA ALA A 42 -4.00 -1.91 0.88
C ALA A 42 -5.02 -0.81 0.57
N ASP A 43 -5.59 -0.20 1.62
CA ASP A 43 -6.53 0.94 1.56
C ASP A 43 -6.24 1.93 2.70
#